data_AF-A0AAT9QPN6-F1
#
_entry.id   AF-A0AAT9QPN6-F1
#
_cell.length_a   1.000
_cell.length_b   1.000
_cell.length_c   1.000
_cell.angle_alpha   90.00
_cell.angle_beta   90.00
_cell.angle_gamma   90.00
#
_symmetry.space_group_name_H-M   'P 1'
#
loop_
_entity.id
_entity.type
_entity.pdbx_description
1 polymer ?
#
loop_
_entity_poly.entity_id
_entity_poly.type
_entity_poly.pdbx_seq_one_letter_code
_entity_poly.pdbx_strand_id
1 'polypeptide(L)'
;MIQAAFWLLTVVFVARLYLVARHNASTAFLGATGVGVVGLFCTGQIVPESTLDALIGGTNWLHLVRNLLVTAAVWLVREGVFSALSTEPETKQRVTRRPLFLAALLLAIVIPFTLQSFVPTTDAFIPETVHQPAVYVYATVYMAVLGGLGLSVLRVSIGPRDSRTVRASATVVGIGMGLMVLGCIDEIIYMSLRFAGFSSSLTDMAYLLFTPFFYSGILLTSLGLGIPPMVRLWRRLALVDRFWILVLHCKFPALKAQGERFAFAVDVLGPRPAERLYTLVIAIGDLRAAGQQAKYSPAAERALVLAQRRLTNTFEPLGLELRKRAEI
;
A
#
# COMPACT_ATOMS: atom_id res chain seq x y z
N MET A 1 11.53 2.69 11.80
CA MET A 1 10.96 2.14 10.55
C MET A 1 9.60 1.47 10.77
N ILE A 2 9.46 0.61 11.79
CA ILE A 2 8.20 -0.11 12.08
C ILE A 2 7.00 0.84 12.27
N GLN A 3 7.17 1.90 13.06
CA GLN A 3 6.12 2.92 13.27
C GLN A 3 5.68 3.60 11.96
N ALA A 4 6.62 3.89 11.05
CA ALA A 4 6.30 4.48 9.75
C ALA A 4 5.50 3.50 8.87
N ALA A 5 5.87 2.21 8.89
CA ALA A 5 5.11 1.16 8.21
C ALA A 5 3.70 1.03 8.79
N PHE A 6 3.56 1.07 10.12
CA PHE A 6 2.26 1.03 10.80
C PHE A 6 1.35 2.19 10.37
N TRP A 7 1.83 3.44 10.47
CA TRP A 7 1.02 4.61 10.12
C TRP A 7 0.68 4.66 8.65
N LEU A 8 1.63 4.33 7.78
CA LEU A 8 1.37 4.25 6.35
C LEU A 8 0.28 3.21 6.04
N LEU A 9 0.40 2.00 6.60
CA LEU A 9 -0.55 0.93 6.37
C LEU A 9 -1.94 1.30 6.92
N THR A 10 -1.98 2.00 8.05
CA THR A 10 -3.21 2.54 8.65
C THR A 10 -3.90 3.55 7.72
N VAL A 11 -3.15 4.49 7.13
CA VAL A 11 -3.69 5.44 6.14
C VAL A 11 -4.24 4.71 4.91
N VAL A 12 -3.51 3.72 4.41
CA VAL A 12 -3.97 2.89 3.28
C VAL A 12 -5.24 2.12 3.65
N PHE A 13 -5.31 1.55 4.85
CA PHE A 13 -6.47 0.84 5.37
C PHE A 13 -7.69 1.75 5.47
N VAL A 14 -7.58 2.93 6.09
CA VAL A 14 -8.69 3.89 6.24
C VAL A 14 -9.22 4.35 4.88
N ALA A 15 -8.32 4.67 3.95
CA ALA A 15 -8.74 5.08 2.61
C ALA A 15 -9.44 3.95 1.85
N ARG A 16 -8.97 2.71 1.99
CA ARG A 16 -9.64 1.54 1.41
C ARG A 16 -10.98 1.29 2.09
N LEU A 17 -11.07 1.41 3.41
CA LEU A 17 -12.31 1.24 4.17
C LEU A 17 -13.37 2.23 3.68
N TYR A 18 -12.99 3.50 3.52
CA TYR A 18 -13.86 4.52 2.95
C TYR A 18 -14.34 4.17 1.54
N LEU A 19 -13.43 3.72 0.65
CA LEU A 19 -13.78 3.33 -0.72
C LEU A 19 -14.69 2.10 -0.77
N VAL A 20 -14.50 1.13 0.13
CA VAL A 20 -15.35 -0.05 0.23
C VAL A 20 -16.73 0.36 0.74
N ALA A 21 -16.80 1.07 1.87
CA ALA A 21 -18.04 1.47 2.52
C ALA A 21 -18.90 2.38 1.63
N ARG A 22 -18.27 3.30 0.87
CA ARG A 22 -19.01 4.27 0.04
C ARG A 22 -19.25 3.80 -1.40
N HIS A 23 -18.43 2.89 -1.92
CA HIS A 23 -18.40 2.60 -3.36
C HIS A 23 -18.29 1.11 -3.71
N ASN A 24 -18.55 0.19 -2.77
CA ASN A 24 -18.53 -1.26 -3.00
C ASN A 24 -17.25 -1.75 -3.71
N ALA A 25 -16.11 -1.15 -3.35
CA ALA A 25 -14.81 -1.58 -3.85
C ALA A 25 -14.44 -2.99 -3.34
N SER A 26 -13.46 -3.64 -3.97
CA SER A 26 -13.00 -4.97 -3.57
C SER A 26 -12.50 -5.02 -2.12
N THR A 27 -12.97 -6.02 -1.36
CA THR A 27 -12.70 -6.23 0.07
C THR A 27 -11.42 -7.02 0.37
N ALA A 28 -10.86 -7.75 -0.60
CA ALA A 28 -9.71 -8.64 -0.35
C ALA A 28 -8.48 -7.89 0.21
N PHE A 29 -8.12 -6.77 -0.41
CA PHE A 29 -7.02 -5.93 0.06
C PHE A 29 -7.37 -5.13 1.34
N LEU A 30 -8.66 -4.92 1.63
CA LEU A 30 -9.09 -4.32 2.89
C LEU A 30 -8.77 -5.28 4.04
N GLY A 31 -9.11 -6.57 3.88
CA GLY A 31 -8.76 -7.61 4.85
C GLY A 31 -7.25 -7.70 5.05
N ALA A 32 -6.47 -7.74 3.95
CA ALA A 32 -5.01 -7.81 4.01
C ALA A 32 -4.39 -6.64 4.80
N THR A 33 -4.83 -5.40 4.50
CA THR A 33 -4.33 -4.19 5.16
C THR A 33 -4.80 -4.11 6.61
N GLY A 34 -6.04 -4.47 6.92
CA GLY A 34 -6.56 -4.50 8.28
C GLY A 34 -5.83 -5.50 9.18
N VAL A 35 -5.68 -6.76 8.73
CA VAL A 35 -4.92 -7.79 9.45
C VAL A 35 -3.46 -7.36 9.62
N GLY A 36 -2.86 -6.75 8.60
CA GLY A 36 -1.50 -6.21 8.70
C GLY A 36 -1.35 -5.07 9.72
N VAL A 37 -2.33 -4.16 9.83
CA VAL A 37 -2.34 -3.11 10.86
C VAL A 37 -2.37 -3.72 12.26
N VAL A 38 -3.23 -4.72 12.49
CA VAL A 38 -3.30 -5.42 13.77
C VAL A 38 -1.99 -6.16 14.06
N GLY A 39 -1.42 -6.85 13.08
CA GLY A 39 -0.12 -7.52 13.23
C GLY A 39 1.01 -6.54 13.59
N LEU A 40 1.07 -5.38 12.93
CA LEU A 40 2.04 -4.33 13.27
C LEU A 40 1.78 -3.68 14.63
N PHE A 41 0.51 -3.54 15.03
CA PHE A 41 0.17 -3.06 16.37
C PHE A 41 0.71 -4.00 17.46
N CYS A 42 0.64 -5.32 17.23
CA CYS A 42 1.19 -6.35 18.13
C CYS A 42 2.73 -6.41 18.19
N THR A 43 3.47 -5.53 17.49
CA THR A 43 4.96 -5.51 17.52
C THR A 43 5.55 -4.84 18.76
N GLY A 44 4.73 -4.36 19.70
CA GLY A 44 5.24 -3.70 20.91
C GLY A 44 5.54 -2.20 20.76
N GLN A 45 5.50 -1.67 19.53
CA GLN A 45 5.95 -0.29 19.22
C GLN A 45 4.97 0.82 19.61
N ILE A 46 3.70 0.47 19.82
CA ILE A 46 2.63 1.40 20.23
C ILE A 46 2.25 1.13 21.68
N VAL A 47 2.03 -0.14 21.99
CA VAL A 47 1.83 -0.65 23.34
C VAL A 47 2.91 -1.70 23.59
N PRO A 48 3.67 -1.65 24.69
CA PRO A 48 4.74 -2.61 24.96
C PRO A 48 4.28 -4.06 24.87
N GLU A 49 5.10 -4.92 24.26
CA GLU A 49 4.79 -6.34 24.04
C GLU A 49 4.52 -7.06 25.37
N SER A 50 5.31 -6.79 26.40
CA SER A 50 5.11 -7.32 27.75
C SER A 50 3.74 -6.99 28.34
N THR A 51 3.19 -5.80 28.07
CA THR A 51 1.88 -5.39 28.59
C THR A 51 0.75 -6.14 27.89
N LEU A 52 0.84 -6.28 26.57
CA LEU A 52 -0.16 -6.99 25.79
C LEU A 52 -0.10 -8.50 26.04
N ASP A 53 1.09 -9.08 26.12
CA ASP A 53 1.27 -10.52 26.32
C ASP A 53 0.91 -10.95 27.75
N ALA A 54 1.10 -10.08 28.75
CA ALA A 54 0.65 -10.33 30.13
C ALA A 54 -0.86 -10.59 30.22
N LEU A 55 -1.67 -9.99 29.32
CA LEU A 55 -3.13 -10.24 29.26
C LEU A 55 -3.48 -11.64 28.75
N ILE A 56 -2.55 -12.33 28.08
CA ILE A 56 -2.75 -13.60 27.38
C ILE A 56 -1.94 -14.74 28.02
N GLY A 57 -1.22 -14.46 29.10
CA GLY A 57 -0.48 -15.45 29.90
C GLY A 57 0.99 -15.10 30.16
N GLY A 58 1.58 -14.14 29.45
CA GLY A 58 2.96 -13.68 29.69
C GLY A 58 4.05 -14.69 29.28
N THR A 59 3.76 -15.54 28.30
CA THR A 59 4.67 -16.60 27.82
C THR A 59 4.92 -16.54 26.30
N ASN A 60 4.98 -15.34 25.75
CA ASN A 60 5.23 -15.05 24.32
C ASN A 60 4.12 -15.52 23.36
N TRP A 61 2.87 -15.68 23.83
CA TRP A 61 1.74 -16.02 22.96
C TRP A 61 1.43 -14.90 21.96
N LEU A 62 1.63 -13.65 22.37
CA LEU A 62 1.51 -12.50 21.48
C LEU A 62 2.47 -12.59 20.29
N HIS A 63 3.67 -13.12 20.50
CA HIS A 63 4.65 -13.35 19.43
C HIS A 63 4.09 -14.30 18.36
N LEU A 64 3.46 -15.41 18.79
CA LEU A 64 2.80 -16.34 17.87
C LEU A 64 1.63 -15.65 17.15
N VAL A 65 0.73 -14.98 17.89
CA VAL A 65 -0.43 -14.28 17.31
C VAL A 65 0.01 -13.28 16.25
N ARG A 66 1.02 -12.45 16.56
CA ARG A 66 1.63 -11.50 15.63
C ARG A 66 2.10 -12.20 14.36
N ASN A 67 2.84 -13.29 14.49
CA ASN A 67 3.39 -14.01 13.34
C ASN A 67 2.28 -14.62 12.48
N LEU A 68 1.22 -15.17 13.09
CA LEU A 68 0.05 -15.68 12.35
C LEU A 68 -0.70 -14.56 11.63
N LEU A 69 -0.87 -13.39 12.25
CA LEU A 69 -1.47 -12.22 11.62
C LEU A 69 -0.64 -11.74 10.42
N VAL A 70 0.68 -11.65 10.55
CA VAL A 70 1.56 -11.28 9.44
C VAL A 70 1.47 -12.30 8.30
N THR A 71 1.52 -13.60 8.59
CA THR A 71 1.34 -14.66 7.59
C THR A 71 0.00 -14.56 6.88
N ALA A 72 -1.10 -14.36 7.63
CA ALA A 72 -2.43 -14.17 7.06
C ALA A 72 -2.52 -12.90 6.21
N ALA A 73 -1.90 -11.80 6.63
CA ALA A 73 -1.86 -10.56 5.86
C ALA A 73 -1.13 -10.76 4.53
N VAL A 74 0.07 -11.35 4.55
CA VAL A 74 0.86 -11.65 3.34
C VAL A 74 0.13 -12.63 2.42
N TRP A 75 -0.56 -13.63 2.99
CA TRP A 75 -1.43 -14.53 2.23
C TRP A 75 -2.57 -13.78 1.53
N LEU A 76 -3.27 -12.88 2.23
CA LEU A 76 -4.35 -12.09 1.65
C LEU A 76 -3.83 -11.11 0.58
N VAL A 77 -2.65 -10.53 0.78
CA VAL A 77 -1.97 -9.74 -0.27
C VAL A 77 -1.71 -10.61 -1.49
N ARG A 78 -1.19 -11.82 -1.29
CA ARG A 78 -0.96 -12.77 -2.37
C ARG A 78 -2.24 -13.06 -3.14
N GLU A 79 -3.31 -13.47 -2.46
CA GLU A 79 -4.59 -13.73 -3.13
C GLU A 79 -5.13 -12.50 -3.85
N GLY A 80 -5.03 -11.31 -3.25
CA GLY A 80 -5.42 -10.05 -3.88
C GLY A 80 -4.62 -9.74 -5.14
N VAL A 81 -3.30 -9.89 -5.10
CA VAL A 81 -2.41 -9.64 -6.25
C VAL A 81 -2.67 -10.66 -7.36
N PHE A 82 -2.77 -11.94 -7.03
CA PHE A 82 -3.10 -12.98 -8.01
C PHE A 82 -4.50 -12.79 -8.60
N SER A 83 -5.48 -12.36 -7.82
CA SER A 83 -6.82 -12.04 -8.34
C SER A 83 -6.81 -10.81 -9.25
N ALA A 84 -5.96 -9.83 -8.99
CA ALA A 84 -5.92 -8.58 -9.74
C ALA A 84 -5.03 -8.65 -10.99
N LEU A 85 -3.98 -9.47 -10.96
CA LEU A 85 -2.90 -9.46 -11.95
C LEU A 85 -2.74 -10.78 -12.73
N SER A 86 -3.33 -11.90 -12.34
CA SER A 86 -3.23 -13.12 -13.14
C SER A 86 -4.22 -13.09 -14.31
N THR A 87 -3.71 -13.08 -15.54
CA THR A 87 -4.47 -13.13 -16.79
C THR A 87 -4.81 -14.55 -17.23
N GLU A 88 -4.09 -15.55 -16.74
CA GLU A 88 -4.31 -16.94 -17.15
C GLU A 88 -5.49 -17.60 -16.40
N PRO A 89 -6.44 -18.22 -17.12
CA PRO A 89 -7.55 -18.96 -16.52
C PRO A 89 -7.08 -20.19 -15.71
N GLU A 90 -5.97 -20.84 -16.11
CA GLU A 90 -5.44 -22.03 -15.42
C GLU A 90 -4.83 -21.73 -14.03
N THR A 91 -4.37 -20.49 -13.81
CA THR A 91 -3.78 -20.10 -12.51
C THR A 91 -4.84 -19.88 -11.42
N LYS A 92 -6.15 -19.87 -11.76
CA LYS A 92 -7.25 -19.72 -10.79
C LYS A 92 -7.52 -20.98 -9.95
N GLN A 93 -7.05 -22.16 -10.37
CA GLN A 93 -7.40 -23.45 -9.74
C GLN A 93 -6.26 -24.12 -8.94
N ARG A 94 -5.13 -23.44 -8.69
CA ARG A 94 -4.04 -24.04 -7.88
C ARG A 94 -4.48 -24.25 -6.43
N VAL A 95 -4.17 -25.44 -5.89
CA VAL A 95 -4.37 -25.88 -4.49
C VAL A 95 -3.97 -24.79 -3.48
N THR A 96 -2.93 -24.02 -3.82
CA THR A 96 -2.40 -22.87 -3.08
C THR A 96 -3.32 -21.65 -3.02
N ARG A 97 -4.60 -21.70 -3.43
CA ARG A 97 -5.59 -20.63 -3.18
C ARG A 97 -6.68 -21.04 -2.19
N ARG A 98 -6.73 -22.31 -1.80
CA ARG A 98 -7.76 -22.82 -0.89
C ARG A 98 -7.48 -22.32 0.53
N PRO A 99 -8.51 -21.95 1.31
CA PRO A 99 -8.33 -21.57 2.72
C PRO A 99 -7.70 -22.71 3.54
N LEU A 100 -7.89 -23.96 3.10
CA LEU A 100 -7.22 -25.12 3.69
C LEU A 100 -5.69 -25.05 3.60
N PHE A 101 -5.14 -24.46 2.53
CA PHE A 101 -3.69 -24.28 2.42
C PHE A 101 -3.19 -23.25 3.43
N LEU A 102 -3.92 -22.13 3.62
CA LEU A 102 -3.59 -21.19 4.70
C LEU A 102 -3.65 -21.89 6.06
N ALA A 103 -4.70 -22.66 6.34
CA ALA A 103 -4.81 -23.42 7.58
C ALA A 103 -3.61 -24.36 7.78
N ALA A 104 -3.18 -25.07 6.72
CA ALA A 104 -1.99 -25.92 6.78
C ALA A 104 -0.71 -25.13 7.06
N LEU A 105 -0.53 -23.95 6.45
CA LEU A 105 0.61 -23.06 6.74
C LEU A 105 0.61 -22.57 8.19
N LEU A 106 -0.55 -22.16 8.70
CA LEU A 106 -0.69 -21.70 10.08
C LEU A 106 -0.42 -22.83 11.05
N LEU A 107 -0.92 -24.04 10.80
CA LEU A 107 -0.62 -25.23 11.61
C LEU A 107 0.87 -25.57 11.58
N ALA A 108 1.52 -25.48 10.43
CA ALA A 108 2.97 -25.69 10.31
C ALA A 108 3.78 -24.71 11.17
N ILE A 109 3.26 -23.51 11.43
CA ILE A 109 3.86 -22.53 12.34
C ILE A 109 3.48 -22.82 13.80
N VAL A 110 2.21 -23.11 14.09
CA VAL A 110 1.71 -23.30 15.47
C VAL A 110 2.31 -24.54 16.13
N ILE A 111 2.36 -25.68 15.42
CA ILE A 111 2.82 -26.95 15.98
C ILE A 111 4.21 -26.84 16.63
N PRO A 112 5.28 -26.40 15.94
CA PRO A 112 6.60 -26.28 16.56
C PRO A 112 6.63 -25.26 17.70
N PHE A 113 5.85 -24.18 17.63
CA PHE A 113 5.74 -23.21 18.73
C PHE A 113 5.18 -23.85 20.00
N THR A 114 4.19 -24.74 19.88
CA THR A 114 3.57 -25.40 21.05
C THR A 114 4.45 -26.48 21.70
N LEU A 115 5.52 -26.90 21.03
CA LEU A 115 6.45 -27.93 21.51
C LEU A 115 7.66 -27.35 22.25
N GLN A 116 7.75 -26.02 22.37
CA GLN A 116 8.86 -25.38 23.08
C GLN A 116 8.69 -25.45 24.60
N SER A 117 9.78 -25.17 25.32
CA SER A 117 9.71 -24.84 26.74
C SER A 117 9.41 -23.35 26.88
N PHE A 118 8.24 -23.03 27.43
CA PHE A 118 7.80 -21.65 27.60
C PHE A 118 8.70 -20.87 28.57
N VAL A 119 9.07 -19.66 28.15
CA VAL A 119 9.90 -18.70 28.90
C VAL A 119 9.06 -17.43 29.10
N PRO A 120 9.28 -16.64 30.17
CA PRO A 120 8.65 -15.31 30.32
C PRO A 120 8.81 -14.44 29.07
N THR A 121 7.89 -13.50 28.86
CA THR A 121 7.93 -12.58 27.71
C THR A 121 9.26 -11.83 27.64
N THR A 122 9.94 -11.88 26.49
CA THR A 122 11.16 -11.09 26.23
C THR A 122 11.10 -10.42 24.87
N ASP A 123 11.71 -9.23 24.78
CA ASP A 123 11.73 -8.43 23.54
C ASP A 123 12.57 -9.11 22.44
N ALA A 124 13.48 -10.00 22.82
CA ALA A 124 14.35 -10.76 21.93
C ALA A 124 14.12 -12.29 22.04
N PHE A 125 12.84 -12.69 22.12
CA PHE A 125 12.41 -14.08 22.28
C PHE A 125 13.16 -15.05 21.37
N ILE A 126 13.21 -14.76 20.06
CA ILE A 126 13.85 -15.64 19.08
C ILE A 126 15.38 -15.77 19.33
N PRO A 127 16.19 -14.69 19.34
CA PRO A 127 17.64 -14.78 19.60
C PRO A 127 18.02 -15.43 20.94
N GLU A 128 17.17 -15.27 21.96
CA GLU A 128 17.41 -15.81 23.30
C GLU A 128 17.05 -17.29 23.42
N THR A 129 16.02 -17.74 22.72
CA THR A 129 15.48 -19.11 22.85
C THR A 129 15.80 -20.03 21.66
N VAL A 130 16.48 -19.52 20.62
CA VAL A 130 16.83 -20.29 19.40
C VAL A 130 17.58 -21.59 19.68
N HIS A 131 18.31 -21.68 20.81
CA HIS A 131 18.99 -22.91 21.24
C HIS A 131 18.02 -24.09 21.46
N GLN A 132 16.72 -23.82 21.67
CA GLN A 132 15.69 -24.85 21.70
C GLN A 132 15.35 -25.29 20.25
N PRO A 133 15.47 -26.59 19.90
CA PRO A 133 15.18 -27.06 18.54
C PRO A 133 13.77 -26.71 18.05
N ALA A 134 12.78 -26.70 18.95
CA ALA A 134 11.40 -26.32 18.63
C ALA A 134 11.29 -24.86 18.16
N VAL A 135 12.01 -23.94 18.80
CA VAL A 135 12.06 -22.51 18.42
C VAL A 135 12.78 -22.32 17.11
N TYR A 136 13.90 -23.02 16.89
CA TYR A 136 14.61 -23.00 15.61
C TYR A 136 13.73 -23.46 14.44
N VAL A 137 13.04 -24.60 14.60
CA VAL A 137 12.10 -25.12 13.59
C VAL A 137 10.96 -24.13 13.37
N TYR A 138 10.35 -23.62 14.44
CA TYR A 138 9.29 -22.61 14.37
C TYR A 138 9.71 -21.39 13.54
N ALA A 139 10.83 -20.77 13.87
CA ALA A 139 11.29 -19.56 13.21
C ALA A 139 11.66 -19.82 11.74
N THR A 140 12.35 -20.94 11.47
CA THR A 140 12.73 -21.34 10.12
C THR A 140 11.50 -21.60 9.25
N VAL A 141 10.51 -22.34 9.76
CA VAL A 141 9.26 -22.62 9.05
C VAL A 141 8.51 -21.32 8.80
N TYR A 142 8.37 -20.45 9.80
CA TYR A 142 7.73 -19.16 9.65
C TYR A 142 8.38 -18.30 8.55
N MET A 143 9.70 -18.14 8.57
CA MET A 143 10.43 -17.36 7.56
C MET A 143 10.37 -18.02 6.18
N ALA A 144 10.43 -19.35 6.09
CA ALA A 144 10.29 -20.06 4.82
C ALA A 144 8.88 -19.88 4.22
N VAL A 145 7.84 -19.92 5.06
CA VAL A 145 6.46 -19.66 4.63
C VAL A 145 6.31 -18.23 4.13
N LEU A 146 6.77 -17.23 4.89
CA LEU A 146 6.72 -15.83 4.45
C LEU A 146 7.53 -15.59 3.18
N GLY A 147 8.75 -16.12 3.10
CA GLY A 147 9.59 -16.03 1.91
C GLY A 147 8.94 -16.69 0.70
N GLY A 148 8.34 -17.87 0.86
CA GLY A 148 7.61 -18.56 -0.22
C GLY A 148 6.40 -17.77 -0.72
N LEU A 149 5.61 -17.19 0.19
CA LEU A 149 4.50 -16.31 -0.17
C LEU A 149 5.00 -15.06 -0.88
N GLY A 150 6.02 -14.39 -0.34
CA GLY A 150 6.63 -13.20 -0.94
C GLY A 150 7.17 -13.46 -2.34
N LEU A 151 7.91 -14.56 -2.52
CA LEU A 151 8.45 -14.97 -3.82
C LEU A 151 7.34 -15.24 -4.83
N SER A 152 6.22 -15.82 -4.40
CA SER A 152 5.08 -16.04 -5.30
C SER A 152 4.45 -14.73 -5.79
N VAL A 153 4.36 -13.72 -4.92
CA VAL A 153 3.86 -12.38 -5.28
C VAL A 153 4.85 -11.65 -6.19
N LEU A 154 6.15 -11.72 -5.87
CA LEU A 154 7.22 -11.16 -6.68
C LEU A 154 7.16 -11.66 -8.12
N ARG A 155 7.06 -12.98 -8.33
CA ARG A 155 7.00 -13.58 -9.67
C ARG A 155 5.84 -13.04 -10.51
N VAL A 156 4.66 -12.88 -9.92
CA VAL A 156 3.49 -12.31 -10.63
C VAL A 156 3.68 -10.82 -10.93
N SER A 157 4.36 -10.11 -10.03
CA SER A 157 4.52 -8.66 -10.11
C SER A 157 5.54 -8.21 -11.17
N ILE A 158 6.48 -9.08 -11.57
CA ILE A 158 7.49 -8.80 -12.59
C ILE A 158 6.92 -8.84 -14.03
N GLY A 159 5.78 -9.51 -14.25
CA GLY A 159 5.21 -9.68 -15.59
C GLY A 159 4.79 -8.36 -16.28
N PRO A 160 4.80 -8.30 -17.63
CA PRO A 160 4.45 -7.10 -18.40
C PRO A 160 3.02 -6.64 -18.16
N ARG A 161 2.79 -5.31 -18.15
CA ARG A 161 1.50 -4.67 -17.85
C ARG A 161 1.20 -3.47 -18.76
N ASP A 162 -0.04 -3.44 -19.26
CA ASP A 162 -0.51 -2.40 -20.18
C ASP A 162 -0.77 -1.06 -19.49
N SER A 163 -1.36 -1.08 -18.28
CA SER A 163 -1.69 0.15 -17.54
C SER A 163 -0.50 0.67 -16.74
N ARG A 164 -0.12 1.94 -16.97
CA ARG A 164 1.00 2.61 -16.25
C ARG A 164 0.82 2.59 -14.72
N THR A 165 -0.40 2.83 -14.23
CA THR A 165 -0.67 2.86 -12.78
C THR A 165 -0.57 1.47 -12.16
N VAL A 166 -1.08 0.46 -12.86
CA VAL A 166 -0.99 -0.94 -12.41
C VAL A 166 0.46 -1.40 -12.45
N ARG A 167 1.21 -1.03 -13.49
CA ARG A 167 2.63 -1.33 -13.61
C ARG A 167 3.44 -0.73 -12.48
N ALA A 168 3.27 0.57 -12.20
CA ALA A 168 3.96 1.24 -11.11
C ALA A 168 3.65 0.59 -9.75
N SER A 169 2.36 0.30 -9.49
CA SER A 169 1.93 -0.42 -8.28
C SER A 169 2.58 -1.81 -8.19
N ALA A 170 2.52 -2.61 -9.26
CA ALA A 170 3.10 -3.95 -9.31
C ALA A 170 4.62 -3.93 -9.12
N THR A 171 5.34 -3.00 -9.76
CA THR A 171 6.80 -2.87 -9.58
C THR A 171 7.16 -2.55 -8.14
N VAL A 172 6.46 -1.60 -7.50
CA VAL A 172 6.72 -1.22 -6.10
C VAL A 172 6.38 -2.39 -5.15
N VAL A 173 5.27 -3.09 -5.38
CA VAL A 173 4.93 -4.31 -4.63
C VAL A 173 5.99 -5.40 -4.83
N GLY A 174 6.44 -5.60 -6.06
CA GLY A 174 7.48 -6.57 -6.42
C GLY A 174 8.79 -6.28 -5.69
N ILE A 175 9.31 -5.05 -5.76
CA ILE A 175 10.53 -4.67 -5.04
C ILE A 175 10.36 -4.90 -3.53
N GLY A 176 9.22 -4.50 -2.96
CA GLY A 176 8.94 -4.72 -1.54
C GLY A 176 8.95 -6.20 -1.16
N MET A 177 8.31 -7.05 -1.96
CA MET A 177 8.31 -8.50 -1.76
C MET A 177 9.70 -9.12 -1.95
N GLY A 178 10.50 -8.60 -2.88
CA GLY A 178 11.90 -9.02 -3.05
C GLY A 178 12.76 -8.72 -1.81
N LEU A 179 12.65 -7.51 -1.25
CA LEU A 179 13.33 -7.15 -0.01
C LEU A 179 12.88 -8.02 1.16
N MET A 180 11.57 -8.28 1.27
CA MET A 180 11.04 -9.17 2.30
C MET A 180 11.59 -10.60 2.19
N VAL A 181 11.69 -11.14 0.97
CA VAL A 181 12.29 -12.46 0.72
C VAL A 181 13.77 -12.49 1.11
N LEU A 182 14.53 -11.45 0.77
CA LEU A 182 15.93 -11.33 1.20
C LEU A 182 16.04 -11.30 2.73
N GLY A 183 15.17 -10.55 3.42
CA GLY A 183 15.10 -10.55 4.88
C GLY A 183 14.77 -11.93 5.46
N CYS A 184 13.85 -12.68 4.84
CA CYS A 184 13.53 -14.04 5.28
C CYS A 184 14.73 -15.00 5.13
N ILE A 185 15.49 -14.87 4.03
CA ILE A 185 16.70 -15.68 3.80
C ILE A 185 17.78 -15.32 4.82
N ASP A 186 18.00 -14.02 5.03
CA ASP A 186 18.95 -13.49 6.00
C ASP A 186 18.64 -13.97 7.42
N GLU A 187 17.38 -13.93 7.85
CA GLU A 187 16.97 -14.44 9.16
C GLU A 187 17.20 -15.96 9.29
N ILE A 188 16.90 -16.75 8.26
CA ILE A 188 17.15 -18.20 8.28
C ILE A 188 18.65 -18.47 8.43
N ILE A 189 19.51 -17.69 7.76
CA ILE A 189 20.96 -17.78 7.88
C ILE A 189 21.40 -17.40 9.30
N TYR A 190 20.94 -16.26 9.82
CA TYR A 190 21.21 -15.80 11.18
C TYR A 190 20.86 -16.87 12.22
N MET A 191 19.65 -17.40 12.14
CA MET A 191 19.13 -18.41 13.06
C MET A 191 19.90 -19.73 12.97
N SER A 192 20.28 -20.15 11.76
CA SER A 192 21.05 -21.37 11.55
C SER A 192 22.48 -21.25 12.09
N LEU A 193 23.13 -20.09 11.90
CA LEU A 193 24.44 -19.81 12.48
C LEU A 193 24.39 -19.82 14.01
N ARG A 194 23.38 -19.17 14.59
CA ARG A 194 23.23 -19.09 16.05
C ARG A 194 22.87 -20.43 16.67
N PHE A 195 22.01 -21.22 16.02
CA PHE A 195 21.69 -22.59 16.45
C PHE A 195 22.91 -23.51 16.42
N ALA A 196 23.78 -23.37 15.42
CA ALA A 196 25.04 -24.11 15.34
C ALA A 196 26.14 -23.61 16.31
N GLY A 197 25.86 -22.58 17.13
CA GLY A 197 26.78 -22.05 18.12
C GLY A 197 27.87 -21.14 17.56
N PHE A 198 27.74 -20.67 16.31
CA PHE A 198 28.68 -19.70 15.76
C PHE A 198 28.40 -18.30 16.33
N SER A 199 29.35 -17.76 17.08
CA SER A 199 29.38 -16.34 17.47
C SER A 199 30.45 -15.62 16.64
N SER A 200 30.06 -15.12 15.47
CA SER A 200 30.97 -14.44 14.54
C SER A 200 30.41 -13.11 14.09
N SER A 201 31.26 -12.22 13.56
CA SER A 201 30.85 -10.94 12.97
C SER A 201 29.80 -11.09 11.86
N LEU A 202 29.72 -12.26 11.23
CA LEU A 202 28.66 -12.60 10.26
C LEU A 202 27.27 -12.68 10.93
N THR A 203 27.20 -13.15 12.17
CA THR A 203 25.95 -13.27 12.94
C THR A 203 25.42 -11.89 13.32
N ASP A 204 26.32 -10.97 13.72
CA ASP A 204 25.96 -9.58 14.03
C ASP A 204 25.51 -8.83 12.77
N MET A 205 26.19 -9.06 11.64
CA MET A 205 25.82 -8.46 10.37
C MET A 205 24.43 -8.92 9.90
N ALA A 206 24.16 -10.23 9.97
CA ALA A 206 22.85 -10.78 9.59
C ALA A 206 21.73 -10.21 10.49
N TYR A 207 21.96 -10.13 11.81
CA TYR A 207 21.01 -9.50 12.73
C TYR A 207 20.68 -8.04 12.35
N LEU A 208 21.69 -7.28 11.92
CA LEU A 208 21.51 -5.88 11.53
C LEU A 208 20.83 -5.71 10.17
N LEU A 209 20.99 -6.66 9.24
CA LEU A 209 20.44 -6.59 7.89
C LEU A 209 18.97 -7.02 7.80
N PHE A 210 18.53 -7.91 8.69
CA PHE A 210 17.14 -8.39 8.70
C PHE A 210 16.13 -7.25 8.78
N THR A 211 16.29 -6.38 9.78
CA THR A 211 15.36 -5.28 10.06
C THR A 211 15.17 -4.34 8.85
N PRO A 212 16.22 -3.75 8.25
CA PRO A 212 16.04 -2.88 7.11
C PRO A 212 15.46 -3.60 5.89
N PHE A 213 15.83 -4.85 5.60
CA PHE A 213 15.27 -5.58 4.47
C PHE A 213 13.78 -5.91 4.68
N PHE A 214 13.45 -6.51 5.81
CA PHE A 214 12.10 -6.98 6.09
C PHE A 214 11.10 -5.81 6.19
N TYR A 215 11.40 -4.80 6.99
CA TYR A 215 10.49 -3.67 7.20
C TYR A 215 10.44 -2.69 6.02
N SER A 216 11.54 -2.52 5.27
CA SER A 216 11.46 -1.79 3.99
C SER A 216 10.60 -2.54 2.99
N GLY A 217 10.70 -3.88 2.96
CA GLY A 217 9.84 -4.73 2.16
C GLY A 217 8.35 -4.50 2.45
N ILE A 218 7.98 -4.57 3.74
CA ILE A 218 6.61 -4.27 4.20
C ILE A 218 6.18 -2.85 3.80
N LEU A 219 7.04 -1.85 4.00
CA LEU A 219 6.74 -0.44 3.68
C LEU A 219 6.49 -0.27 2.18
N LEU A 220 7.39 -0.77 1.32
CA LEU A 220 7.24 -0.68 -0.13
C LEU A 220 6.01 -1.45 -0.61
N THR A 221 5.77 -2.66 -0.13
CA THR A 221 4.55 -3.40 -0.47
C THR A 221 3.30 -2.60 -0.08
N SER A 222 3.28 -2.00 1.11
CA SER A 222 2.16 -1.17 1.57
C SER A 222 1.95 0.06 0.68
N LEU A 223 3.03 0.76 0.29
CA LEU A 223 2.98 1.85 -0.69
C LEU A 223 2.43 1.38 -2.03
N GLY A 224 2.95 0.28 -2.55
CA GLY A 224 2.56 -0.30 -3.83
C GLY A 224 1.06 -0.64 -3.85
N LEU A 225 0.55 -1.24 -2.78
CA LEU A 225 -0.88 -1.52 -2.59
C LEU A 225 -1.71 -0.25 -2.39
N GLY A 226 -1.13 0.82 -1.87
CA GLY A 226 -1.78 2.12 -1.70
C GLY A 226 -1.96 2.90 -3.01
N ILE A 227 -1.10 2.71 -4.00
CA ILE A 227 -1.14 3.49 -5.27
C ILE A 227 -2.52 3.42 -5.96
N PRO A 228 -3.10 2.24 -6.29
CA PRO A 228 -4.38 2.19 -6.99
C PRO A 228 -5.56 2.87 -6.28
N PRO A 229 -5.85 2.61 -4.97
CA PRO A 229 -6.93 3.30 -4.27
C PRO A 229 -6.65 4.79 -4.10
N MET A 230 -5.40 5.20 -3.86
CA MET A 230 -5.04 6.64 -3.80
C MET A 230 -5.32 7.33 -5.13
N VAL A 231 -4.89 6.75 -6.26
CA VAL A 231 -5.14 7.31 -7.59
C VAL A 231 -6.65 7.37 -7.87
N ARG A 232 -7.42 6.36 -7.48
CA ARG A 232 -8.88 6.37 -7.62
C ARG A 232 -9.53 7.45 -6.75
N LEU A 233 -9.13 7.57 -5.49
CA LEU A 233 -9.62 8.60 -4.57
C LEU A 233 -9.28 9.99 -5.10
N TRP A 234 -8.03 10.20 -5.55
CA TRP A 234 -7.55 11.45 -6.13
C TRP A 234 -8.33 11.87 -7.38
N ARG A 235 -8.61 10.92 -8.28
CA ARG A 235 -9.45 11.17 -9.47
C ARG A 235 -10.90 11.48 -9.09
N ARG A 236 -11.48 10.78 -8.11
CA ARG A 236 -12.87 10.97 -7.67
C ARG A 236 -13.08 12.29 -6.92
N LEU A 237 -12.12 12.68 -6.08
CA LEU A 237 -12.13 13.97 -5.42
C LEU A 237 -11.78 15.12 -6.38
N ALA A 238 -11.40 14.79 -7.63
CA ALA A 238 -11.00 15.74 -8.67
C ALA A 238 -10.02 16.79 -8.12
N LEU A 239 -9.08 16.34 -7.28
CA LEU A 239 -8.16 17.24 -6.56
C LEU A 239 -7.31 18.06 -7.53
N VAL A 240 -6.99 17.51 -8.70
CA VAL A 240 -6.28 18.23 -9.77
C VAL A 240 -7.12 19.39 -10.28
N ASP A 241 -8.40 19.16 -10.54
CA ASP A 241 -9.28 20.18 -11.11
C ASP A 241 -9.52 21.28 -10.06
N ARG A 242 -9.74 20.89 -8.80
CA ARG A 242 -9.86 21.82 -7.66
C ARG A 242 -8.58 22.62 -7.43
N PHE A 243 -7.41 21.99 -7.55
CA PHE A 243 -6.13 22.67 -7.46
C PHE A 243 -5.98 23.72 -8.58
N TRP A 244 -6.34 23.38 -9.82
CA TRP A 244 -6.30 24.35 -10.92
C TRP A 244 -7.29 25.49 -10.75
N ILE A 245 -8.51 25.22 -10.29
CA ILE A 245 -9.48 26.27 -9.92
C ILE A 245 -8.87 27.24 -8.92
N LEU A 246 -8.20 26.72 -7.89
CA LEU A 246 -7.54 27.53 -6.86
C LEU A 246 -6.38 28.35 -7.42
N VAL A 247 -5.52 27.74 -8.24
CA VAL A 247 -4.40 28.43 -8.90
C VAL A 247 -4.91 29.56 -9.80
N LEU A 248 -5.94 29.30 -10.62
CA LEU A 248 -6.51 30.32 -11.50
C LEU A 248 -7.13 31.47 -10.70
N HIS A 249 -7.91 31.18 -9.66
CA HIS A 249 -8.47 32.23 -8.79
C HIS A 249 -7.41 33.07 -8.07
N CYS A 250 -6.28 32.46 -7.68
CA CYS A 250 -5.17 33.17 -7.06
C CYS A 250 -4.39 34.04 -8.06
N LYS A 251 -4.24 33.57 -9.31
CA LYS A 251 -3.46 34.25 -10.35
C LYS A 251 -4.25 35.29 -11.16
N PHE A 252 -5.58 35.21 -11.16
CA PHE A 252 -6.47 36.13 -11.87
C PHE A 252 -7.38 36.89 -10.89
N PRO A 253 -6.85 37.87 -10.13
CA PRO A 253 -7.64 38.65 -9.16
C PRO A 253 -8.74 39.49 -9.83
N ALA A 254 -8.64 39.77 -11.14
CA ALA A 254 -9.70 40.43 -11.92
C ALA A 254 -11.04 39.67 -11.85
N LEU A 255 -11.02 38.34 -11.72
CA LEU A 255 -12.22 37.52 -11.51
C LEU A 255 -12.91 37.86 -10.17
N LYS A 256 -12.13 38.18 -9.12
CA LYS A 256 -12.69 38.61 -7.82
C LYS A 256 -13.34 39.99 -7.87
N ALA A 257 -12.93 40.84 -8.82
CA ALA A 257 -13.42 42.21 -8.94
C ALA A 257 -14.81 42.29 -9.60
N GLN A 258 -15.21 41.29 -10.39
CA GLN A 258 -16.52 41.21 -11.05
C GLN A 258 -17.67 40.71 -10.15
N GLY A 259 -17.48 40.61 -8.82
CA GLY A 259 -18.57 40.40 -7.86
C GLY A 259 -18.69 39.00 -7.27
N GLU A 260 -17.85 38.04 -7.66
CA GLU A 260 -17.97 36.64 -7.25
C GLU A 260 -17.18 36.28 -5.97
N ARG A 261 -17.23 37.12 -4.92
CA ARG A 261 -16.59 36.77 -3.64
C ARG A 261 -17.21 35.54 -2.95
N PHE A 262 -18.45 35.19 -3.30
CA PHE A 262 -19.15 33.99 -2.82
C PHE A 262 -19.00 32.75 -3.73
N ALA A 263 -18.48 32.88 -4.96
CA ALA A 263 -18.36 31.75 -5.89
C ALA A 263 -17.13 30.88 -5.61
N PHE A 264 -16.05 31.42 -5.05
CA PHE A 264 -14.79 30.67 -4.84
C PHE A 264 -14.96 29.38 -4.03
N ALA A 265 -15.68 29.43 -2.91
CA ALA A 265 -15.93 28.25 -2.09
C ALA A 265 -16.87 27.26 -2.79
N VAL A 266 -17.88 27.76 -3.50
CA VAL A 266 -18.85 26.96 -4.25
C VAL A 266 -18.20 26.28 -5.47
N ASP A 267 -17.25 26.94 -6.12
CA ASP A 267 -16.53 26.43 -7.30
C ASP A 267 -15.47 25.39 -6.92
N VAL A 268 -14.74 25.61 -5.82
CA VAL A 268 -13.71 24.67 -5.34
C VAL A 268 -14.34 23.45 -4.66
N LEU A 269 -15.40 23.62 -3.87
CA LEU A 269 -16.05 22.52 -3.14
C LEU A 269 -17.22 21.88 -3.90
N GLY A 270 -17.63 22.49 -5.02
CA GLY A 270 -18.78 22.05 -5.81
C GLY A 270 -18.71 20.60 -6.29
N PRO A 271 -19.87 20.00 -6.60
CA PRO A 271 -19.97 18.59 -6.98
C PRO A 271 -19.38 18.27 -8.36
N ARG A 272 -19.10 19.29 -9.20
CA ARG A 272 -18.61 19.13 -10.58
C ARG A 272 -17.43 20.07 -10.91
N PRO A 273 -16.25 19.84 -10.31
CA PRO A 273 -15.10 20.73 -10.48
C PRO A 273 -14.54 20.73 -11.91
N ALA A 274 -14.72 19.67 -12.69
CA ALA A 274 -14.28 19.65 -14.09
C ALA A 274 -15.10 20.62 -14.97
N GLU A 275 -16.42 20.67 -14.80
CA GLU A 275 -17.29 21.63 -15.49
C GLU A 275 -16.95 23.06 -15.07
N ARG A 276 -16.73 23.28 -13.77
CA ARG A 276 -16.34 24.61 -13.24
C ARG A 276 -14.97 25.07 -13.75
N LEU A 277 -13.99 24.18 -13.82
CA LEU A 277 -12.69 24.48 -14.40
C LEU A 277 -12.82 24.88 -15.87
N TYR A 278 -13.67 24.19 -16.63
CA TYR A 278 -13.95 24.53 -18.02
C TYR A 278 -14.59 25.93 -18.16
N THR A 279 -15.61 26.24 -17.35
CA THR A 279 -16.24 27.56 -17.33
C THR A 279 -15.24 28.68 -16.98
N LEU A 280 -14.37 28.45 -15.98
CA LEU A 280 -13.34 29.42 -15.61
C LEU A 280 -12.33 29.66 -16.73
N VAL A 281 -11.92 28.60 -17.43
CA VAL A 281 -11.00 28.73 -18.57
C VAL A 281 -11.63 29.54 -19.71
N ILE A 282 -12.93 29.36 -19.98
CA ILE A 282 -13.67 30.17 -20.96
C ILE A 282 -13.75 31.63 -20.50
N ALA A 283 -14.17 31.89 -19.27
CA ALA A 283 -14.32 33.25 -18.75
C ALA A 283 -13.00 34.03 -18.79
N ILE A 284 -11.88 33.39 -18.45
CA ILE A 284 -10.54 34.01 -18.58
C ILE A 284 -10.18 34.24 -20.06
N GLY A 285 -10.56 33.31 -20.94
CA GLY A 285 -10.42 33.46 -22.39
C GLY A 285 -11.20 34.65 -22.96
N ASP A 286 -12.42 34.87 -22.47
CA ASP A 286 -13.27 36.00 -22.89
C ASP A 286 -12.70 37.34 -22.41
N LEU A 287 -12.23 37.40 -21.14
CA LEU A 287 -11.53 38.59 -20.62
C LEU A 287 -10.24 38.89 -21.42
N ARG A 288 -9.57 37.83 -21.89
CA ARG A 288 -8.40 37.95 -22.78
C ARG A 288 -8.78 38.49 -24.15
N ALA A 289 -9.90 38.05 -24.72
CA ALA A 289 -10.41 38.55 -26.01
C ALA A 289 -10.89 40.01 -25.91
N ALA A 290 -11.46 40.40 -24.77
CA ALA A 290 -11.87 41.77 -24.47
C ALA A 290 -10.72 42.77 -24.25
N GLY A 291 -9.47 42.39 -24.55
CA GLY A 291 -8.31 43.29 -24.51
C GLY A 291 -7.74 43.56 -23.12
N GLN A 292 -8.20 42.87 -22.06
CA GLN A 292 -7.67 43.06 -20.70
C GLN A 292 -6.32 42.34 -20.45
N GLN A 293 -5.63 41.91 -21.51
CA GLN A 293 -4.38 41.15 -21.47
C GLN A 293 -3.25 41.84 -20.70
N ALA A 294 -3.18 43.18 -20.76
CA ALA A 294 -2.11 43.97 -20.17
C ALA A 294 -2.00 43.87 -18.63
N LYS A 295 -2.98 43.24 -17.95
CA LYS A 295 -2.99 43.09 -16.48
C LYS A 295 -2.52 41.72 -15.98
N TYR A 296 -2.14 40.78 -16.86
CA TYR A 296 -1.81 39.42 -16.45
C TYR A 296 -0.31 39.17 -16.38
N SER A 297 0.11 38.49 -15.30
CA SER A 297 1.48 38.01 -15.16
C SER A 297 1.75 36.84 -16.13
N PRO A 298 2.95 36.70 -16.70
CA PRO A 298 3.32 35.55 -17.52
C PRO A 298 3.17 34.20 -16.79
N ALA A 299 3.22 34.20 -15.46
CA ALA A 299 2.93 33.00 -14.66
C ALA A 299 1.45 32.60 -14.71
N ALA A 300 0.53 33.58 -14.82
CA ALA A 300 -0.90 33.35 -14.92
C ALA A 300 -1.26 32.77 -16.30
N GLU A 301 -0.62 33.25 -17.36
CA GLU A 301 -0.78 32.69 -18.71
C GLU A 301 -0.30 31.25 -18.81
N ARG A 302 0.87 30.93 -18.23
CA ARG A 302 1.36 29.55 -18.16
C ARG A 302 0.38 28.64 -17.43
N ALA A 303 -0.21 29.11 -16.33
CA ALA A 303 -1.21 28.36 -15.59
C ALA A 303 -2.48 28.09 -16.43
N LEU A 304 -2.96 29.09 -17.18
CA LEU A 304 -4.11 28.94 -18.08
C LEU A 304 -3.84 27.91 -19.19
N VAL A 305 -2.67 27.97 -19.84
CA VAL A 305 -2.29 27.03 -20.90
C VAL A 305 -2.20 25.59 -20.37
N LEU A 306 -1.63 25.41 -19.17
CA LEU A 306 -1.55 24.10 -18.52
C LEU A 306 -2.93 23.55 -18.13
N ALA A 307 -3.84 24.41 -17.64
CA ALA A 307 -5.22 24.05 -17.35
C ALA A 307 -5.99 23.67 -18.63
N GLN A 308 -5.83 24.44 -19.72
CA GLN A 308 -6.41 24.11 -21.03
C GLN A 308 -5.93 22.76 -21.55
N ARG A 309 -4.61 22.53 -21.57
CA ARG A 309 -4.02 21.26 -22.03
C ARG A 309 -4.53 20.06 -21.23
N ARG A 310 -4.76 20.27 -19.92
CA ARG A 310 -5.37 19.25 -19.05
C ARG A 310 -6.79 18.91 -19.46
N LEU A 311 -7.64 19.91 -19.74
CA LEU A 311 -9.00 19.70 -20.22
C LEU A 311 -8.99 18.97 -21.58
N THR A 312 -8.17 19.41 -22.54
CA THR A 312 -8.08 18.78 -23.87
C THR A 312 -7.71 17.29 -23.78
N ASN A 313 -6.68 16.95 -23.00
CA ASN A 313 -6.27 15.56 -22.77
C ASN A 313 -7.33 14.72 -22.03
N THR A 314 -8.29 15.36 -21.36
CA THR A 314 -9.36 14.68 -20.61
C THR A 314 -10.61 14.48 -21.49
N PHE A 315 -10.85 15.34 -22.48
CA PHE A 315 -11.99 15.26 -23.39
C PHE A 315 -11.71 14.51 -24.72
N GLU A 316 -10.46 14.39 -25.16
CA GLU A 316 -10.08 13.52 -26.29
C GLU A 316 -10.57 12.06 -26.19
N PRO A 317 -10.48 11.37 -25.03
CA PRO A 317 -10.99 10.00 -24.92
C PRO A 317 -12.53 9.89 -24.97
N LEU A 318 -13.28 10.96 -24.66
CA LEU A 318 -14.74 10.97 -24.77
C LEU A 318 -15.22 11.12 -26.23
N GLY A 319 -14.49 11.88 -27.05
CA GLY A 319 -14.76 12.00 -28.49
C GLY A 319 -14.54 10.67 -29.24
N LEU A 320 -13.54 9.89 -28.82
CA LEU A 320 -13.25 8.56 -29.38
C LEU A 320 -14.30 7.49 -29.01
N GLU A 321 -14.85 7.52 -27.79
CA GLU A 321 -15.94 6.59 -27.42
C GLU A 321 -17.28 6.95 -28.06
N LEU A 322 -17.59 8.23 -28.24
CA LEU A 322 -18.80 8.67 -28.96
C LEU A 322 -18.71 8.36 -30.45
N ARG A 323 -17.52 8.47 -31.07
CA ARG A 323 -17.30 8.08 -32.47
C ARG A 323 -17.44 6.57 -32.67
N LYS A 324 -16.93 5.75 -31.75
CA LYS A 324 -17.13 4.29 -31.76
C LYS A 324 -18.58 3.86 -31.54
N ARG A 325 -19.40 4.66 -30.86
CA ARG A 325 -20.85 4.39 -30.71
C ARG A 325 -21.70 4.93 -31.86
N ALA A 326 -21.17 5.85 -32.66
CA ALA A 326 -21.83 6.36 -33.87
C ALA A 326 -21.49 5.51 -35.12
N GLU A 327 -20.52 4.60 -35.01
CA GLU A 327 -20.11 3.65 -36.07
C GLU A 327 -20.68 2.23 -35.86
N ILE A 328 -21.64 2.06 -34.93
CA ILE A 328 -22.48 0.85 -34.74
C ILE A 328 -23.93 1.26 -35.00
#